data_AF-A0A1S8TX55-F1
#
_entry.id   AF-A0A1S8TX55-F1
#
_cell.length_a   1.000
_cell.length_b   1.000
_cell.length_c   1.000
_cell.angle_alpha   90.00
_cell.angle_beta   90.00
_cell.angle_gamma   90.00
#
_symmetry.space_group_name_H-M   'P 1'
#
loop_
_entity.id
_entity.type
_entity.pdbx_description
1 polymer ?
#
loop_
_entity_poly.entity_id
_entity_poly.type
_entity_poly.pdbx_seq_one_letter_code
_entity_poly.pdbx_strand_id
1 'polypeptide(L)'
;MKFKLKKSLFELLKNNVSEAYEYLQDINEQNEEVNFSVKGEDIQEVQLLINDEIVLRGMDKQDTVNDLGLKLYKLYDEILYQKNNQ
;
A
#
# COMPACT_ATOMS: atom_id res chain seq x y z
N MET A 1 2.76 0.77 -14.15
CA MET A 1 3.99 1.01 -13.35
C MET A 1 4.24 -0.20 -12.48
N LYS A 2 5.51 -0.56 -12.26
CA LYS A 2 5.86 -1.81 -11.56
C LYS A 2 6.34 -1.50 -10.15
N PHE A 3 5.71 -2.11 -9.17
CA PHE A 3 6.04 -1.94 -7.77
C PHE A 3 6.63 -3.21 -7.20
N LYS A 4 7.39 -3.03 -6.12
CA LYS A 4 8.04 -4.11 -5.39
C LYS A 4 7.88 -3.86 -3.90
N LEU A 5 7.16 -4.72 -3.19
CA LEU A 5 7.00 -4.61 -1.74
C LEU A 5 7.67 -5.78 -1.03
N LYS A 6 8.10 -5.58 0.21
CA LYS A 6 8.35 -6.71 1.11
C LYS A 6 7.04 -7.45 1.36
N LYS A 7 7.10 -8.77 1.54
CA LYS A 7 5.92 -9.60 1.83
C LYS A 7 5.07 -9.08 2.97
N SER A 8 5.69 -8.60 4.04
CA SER A 8 4.98 -8.01 5.19
C SER A 8 4.15 -6.77 4.82
N LEU A 9 4.63 -5.91 3.92
CA LEU A 9 3.88 -4.74 3.45
C LEU A 9 2.83 -5.14 2.40
N PHE A 10 3.12 -6.14 1.57
CA PHE A 10 2.16 -6.66 0.61
C PHE A 10 0.97 -7.33 1.30
N GLU A 11 1.21 -8.13 2.34
CA GLU A 11 0.16 -8.70 3.17
C GLU A 11 -0.66 -7.62 3.89
N LEU A 12 -0.02 -6.52 4.31
CA LEU A 12 -0.74 -5.38 4.86
C LEU A 12 -1.69 -4.77 3.82
N LEU A 13 -1.20 -4.50 2.60
CA LEU A 13 -2.03 -4.01 1.50
C LEU A 13 -3.23 -4.94 1.25
N LYS A 14 -2.96 -6.24 1.11
CA LYS A 14 -3.96 -7.26 0.78
C LYS A 14 -5.03 -7.41 1.87
N ASN A 15 -4.63 -7.41 3.15
CA ASN A 15 -5.54 -7.73 4.26
C ASN A 15 -6.23 -6.50 4.87
N ASN A 16 -5.63 -5.30 4.74
CA ASN A 16 -6.17 -4.08 5.33
C ASN A 16 -6.70 -3.09 4.29
N VAL A 17 -6.22 -3.14 3.06
CA VAL A 17 -6.62 -2.22 1.97
C VAL A 17 -7.11 -3.06 0.79
N SER A 18 -8.11 -3.92 1.04
CA SER A 18 -8.60 -4.92 0.09
C SER A 18 -9.02 -4.33 -1.26
N GLU A 19 -9.59 -3.13 -1.25
CA GLU A 19 -10.05 -2.38 -2.41
C GLU A 19 -8.88 -2.00 -3.32
N ALA A 20 -7.71 -1.70 -2.74
CA ALA A 20 -6.51 -1.39 -3.52
C ALA A 20 -6.01 -2.61 -4.29
N TYR A 21 -6.27 -3.83 -3.78
CA TYR A 21 -5.87 -5.08 -4.42
C TYR A 21 -6.51 -5.28 -5.79
N GLU A 22 -7.69 -4.70 -6.05
CA GLU A 22 -8.37 -4.78 -7.35
C GLU A 22 -7.61 -4.08 -8.48
N TYR A 23 -6.76 -3.12 -8.14
CA TYR A 23 -5.94 -2.36 -9.09
C TYR A 23 -4.59 -3.03 -9.39
N LEU A 24 -4.25 -4.10 -8.67
CA LEU A 24 -3.00 -4.82 -8.83
C LEU A 24 -3.08 -5.82 -9.99
N GLN A 25 -1.99 -5.88 -10.76
CA GLN A 25 -1.82 -6.74 -11.93
C GLN A 25 -0.46 -7.45 -11.84
N ASP A 26 -0.25 -8.51 -12.63
CA ASP A 26 1.04 -9.20 -12.76
C ASP A 26 1.73 -9.56 -11.43
N ILE A 27 0.95 -9.94 -10.41
CA ILE A 27 1.46 -10.23 -9.06
C ILE A 27 2.38 -11.46 -9.13
N ASN A 28 3.63 -11.28 -8.71
CA ASN A 28 4.65 -12.32 -8.68
C ASN A 28 5.44 -12.27 -7.36
N GLU A 29 5.30 -13.33 -6.57
CA GLU A 29 6.03 -13.50 -5.32
C GLU A 29 7.41 -14.12 -5.56
N GLN A 30 8.45 -13.48 -5.02
CA GLN A 30 9.83 -13.97 -5.09
C GLN A 30 10.50 -13.81 -3.71
N ASN A 31 10.82 -14.94 -3.07
CA ASN A 31 11.43 -14.97 -1.74
C ASN A 31 10.63 -14.16 -0.71
N GLU A 32 11.19 -13.04 -0.23
CA GLU A 32 10.65 -12.13 0.78
C GLU A 32 9.98 -10.89 0.17
N GLU A 33 9.82 -10.85 -1.15
CA GLU A 33 9.33 -9.69 -1.89
C GLU A 33 8.21 -10.08 -2.86
N VAL A 34 7.34 -9.13 -3.15
CA VAL A 34 6.23 -9.28 -4.09
C VAL A 34 6.32 -8.17 -5.12
N ASN A 35 6.42 -8.54 -6.38
CA ASN A 35 6.39 -7.62 -7.50
C ASN A 35 4.97 -7.59 -8.07
N PHE A 36 4.49 -6.42 -8.47
CA PHE A 36 3.18 -6.26 -9.11
C PHE A 36 3.18 -5.03 -10.00
N SER A 37 2.16 -4.91 -10.83
CA SER A 37 1.90 -3.76 -11.69
C SER A 37 0.64 -3.04 -11.24
N VAL A 38 0.59 -1.72 -11.40
CA VAL A 38 -0.64 -0.92 -11.31
C VAL A 38 -0.71 -0.05 -12.56
N LYS A 39 -1.88 0.13 -13.17
CA LYS A 39 -2.00 1.06 -14.31
C LYS A 39 -1.68 2.48 -13.86
N GLY A 40 -1.06 3.27 -14.73
CA GLY A 40 -0.59 4.62 -14.36
C GLY A 40 -1.71 5.53 -13.83
N GLU A 41 -2.89 5.46 -14.45
CA GLU A 41 -4.09 6.20 -14.05
C GLU A 41 -4.65 5.78 -12.67
N ASP A 42 -4.40 4.54 -12.25
CA ASP A 42 -4.96 3.97 -11.02
C ASP A 42 -4.03 4.13 -9.79
N ILE A 43 -2.79 4.59 -9.99
CA ILE A 43 -1.82 4.73 -8.88
C ILE A 43 -2.32 5.70 -7.82
N GLN A 44 -2.96 6.79 -8.24
CA GLN A 44 -3.52 7.76 -7.29
C GLN A 44 -4.62 7.14 -6.43
N GLU A 45 -5.46 6.28 -7.02
CA GLU A 45 -6.52 5.59 -6.30
C GLU A 45 -5.96 4.64 -5.24
N VAL A 46 -4.94 3.85 -5.59
CA VAL A 46 -4.23 2.99 -4.62
C VAL A 46 -3.68 3.80 -3.44
N GLN A 47 -3.10 4.99 -3.70
CA GLN A 47 -2.59 5.86 -2.65
C GLN A 47 -3.72 6.44 -1.77
N LEU A 48 -4.85 6.81 -2.36
CA LEU A 48 -6.02 7.31 -1.62
C LEU A 48 -6.60 6.23 -0.71
N LEU A 49 -6.76 5.00 -1.20
CA LEU A 49 -7.28 3.89 -0.42
C LEU A 49 -6.40 3.54 0.78
N ILE A 50 -5.07 3.59 0.63
CA ILE A 50 -4.14 3.41 1.76
C ILE A 50 -4.33 4.55 2.78
N ASN A 51 -4.46 5.79 2.31
CA ASN A 51 -4.67 6.95 3.17
C ASN A 51 -6.01 6.91 3.92
N ASP A 52 -7.07 6.47 3.26
CA ASP A 52 -8.38 6.30 3.89
C ASP A 52 -8.32 5.25 5.00
N GLU A 53 -7.64 4.13 4.78
CA GLU A 53 -7.47 3.11 5.82
C GLU A 53 -6.65 3.63 7.03
N ILE A 54 -5.67 4.52 6.79
CA ILE A 54 -4.96 5.22 7.88
C ILE A 54 -5.93 6.05 8.71
N VAL A 55 -6.76 6.87 8.06
CA VAL A 55 -7.72 7.74 8.76
C VAL A 55 -8.78 6.92 9.50
N LEU A 56 -9.26 5.83 8.90
CA LEU A 56 -10.34 5.02 9.43
C LEU A 56 -9.90 4.11 10.57
N ARG A 57 -8.73 3.46 10.45
CA ARG A 57 -8.28 2.41 11.38
C ARG A 57 -6.87 2.61 11.93
N GLY A 58 -6.07 3.44 11.28
CA GLY A 58 -4.70 3.78 11.70
C GLY A 58 -4.61 4.91 12.74
N MET A 59 -5.72 5.56 13.10
CA MET A 59 -5.76 6.66 14.07
C MET A 59 -6.67 6.35 15.26
N ASP A 60 -6.10 6.33 16.45
CA ASP A 60 -6.85 6.22 17.69
C ASP A 60 -7.55 7.54 18.00
N LYS A 61 -8.88 7.47 18.10
CA LYS A 61 -9.76 8.65 18.31
C LYS A 61 -9.54 9.76 17.27
N GLN A 62 -9.02 9.42 16.10
CA GLN A 62 -8.64 10.36 15.04
C GLN A 62 -7.59 11.41 15.45
N ASP A 63 -6.80 11.13 16.50
CA ASP A 63 -5.83 12.08 17.07
C ASP A 63 -4.40 11.53 17.07
N THR A 64 -4.22 10.28 17.51
CA THR A 64 -2.88 9.65 17.59
C THR A 64 -2.77 8.48 16.62
N VAL A 65 -1.69 8.44 15.83
CA VAL A 65 -1.40 7.31 14.95
C VAL A 65 -1.06 6.07 15.78
N ASN A 66 -1.72 4.95 15.52
CA ASN A 66 -1.48 3.68 16.20
C ASN A 66 -0.51 2.78 15.41
N ASP A 67 -0.24 1.58 15.94
CA ASP A 67 0.70 0.62 15.33
C ASP A 67 0.30 0.19 13.91
N LEU A 68 -1.00 0.12 13.62
CA LEU A 68 -1.49 -0.17 12.27
C LEU A 68 -1.22 1.03 11.35
N GLY A 69 -1.56 2.24 11.81
CA GLY A 69 -1.31 3.48 11.08
C GLY A 69 0.16 3.66 10.71
N LEU A 70 1.09 3.38 11.62
CA LEU A 70 2.53 3.44 11.34
C LEU A 70 2.95 2.49 10.20
N LYS A 71 2.38 1.29 10.16
CA LYS A 71 2.66 0.30 9.09
C LYS A 71 2.04 0.73 7.76
N LEU A 72 0.84 1.30 7.79
CA LEU A 72 0.15 1.80 6.60
C LEU A 72 0.85 3.05 6.02
N TYR A 73 1.35 3.96 6.86
CA TYR A 73 2.21 5.06 6.41
C TYR A 73 3.47 4.54 5.71
N LYS A 74 4.12 3.53 6.29
CA LYS A 74 5.27 2.90 5.66
C LYS A 74 4.94 2.27 4.29
N LEU A 75 3.76 1.65 4.16
CA LEU A 75 3.26 1.14 2.88
C LEU A 75 3.03 2.29 1.88
N TYR A 76 2.37 3.36 2.31
CA TYR A 76 2.12 4.55 1.50
C TYR A 76 3.43 5.17 0.98
N ASP A 77 4.39 5.38 1.87
CA ASP A 77 5.69 5.98 1.57
C ASP A 77 6.49 5.13 0.57
N GLU A 78 6.45 3.80 0.70
CA GLU A 78 7.15 2.89 -0.21
C GLU A 78 6.55 2.98 -1.63
N ILE A 79 5.22 3.01 -1.76
CA ILE A 79 4.55 3.20 -3.04
C ILE A 79 4.86 4.59 -3.63
N LEU A 80 4.81 5.64 -2.82
CA LEU A 80 5.12 7.01 -3.24
C LEU A 80 6.58 7.13 -3.69
N TYR A 81 7.51 6.55 -2.95
CA TYR A 81 8.92 6.55 -3.27
C TYR A 81 9.19 5.89 -4.62
N GLN A 82 8.64 4.70 -4.86
CA GLN A 82 8.82 4.00 -6.13
C GLN A 82 8.18 4.73 -7.30
N LYS A 83 6.99 5.32 -7.09
CA LYS A 83 6.32 6.17 -8.09
C LYS A 83 7.20 7.34 -8.55
N ASN A 84 7.92 7.97 -7.61
CA ASN A 84 8.72 9.17 -7.91
C ASN A 84 10.13 8.86 -8.42
N ASN A 85 10.59 7.60 -8.32
CA ASN A 85 11.97 7.20 -8.64
C ASN A 85 12.05 6.13 -9.75
N GLN A 86 10.97 5.91 -10.49
CA GLN A 86 10.90 5.06 -11.69
C GLN A 86 10.40 5.86 -12.87
#